data_AF-A0A941VHI8-F1
#
_entry.id   AF-A0A941VHI8-F1
#
_cell.length_a   1.000
_cell.length_b   1.000
_cell.length_c   1.000
_cell.angle_alpha   90.00
_cell.angle_beta   90.00
_cell.angle_gamma   90.00
#
_symmetry.space_group_name_H-M   'P 1'
#
loop_
_entity.id
_entity.type
_entity.pdbx_description
1 polymer ?
#
loop_
_entity_poly.entity_id
_entity_poly.type
_entity_poly.pdbx_seq_one_letter_code
_entity_poly.pdbx_strand_id
1 'polypeptide(L)'
;MLKFKLKSFLKLKPIHVTILSMLCIVAIWGLTYPLTRVIPRDAIKETFEPIYNGLNVLFTALAFGGVIATLLFQSDEAKKARREEIERSIFELFQTFTSQDFQQVKDSAFRVLLAAVQNRDYAEYVASRLFVVEQLPFPASCIPQLRALDEAKKTLPEDALVHVDRADRLMLDNALNFFAMLAQRESSAEVIKHCDFAYDWWRPVLWIVGQLQQDRWEQSAVIRTYCKNQLITVTLKSLDKIYGHAPLASREAVWDYVTRHPKILAFGLDPRFHTGDQNR
;
A
#
# COMPACT_ATOMS: atom_id res chain seq x y z
N MET A 1 -17.68 -23.14 36.10
CA MET A 1 -17.86 -21.91 36.89
C MET A 1 -16.54 -21.34 37.47
N LEU A 2 -15.39 -21.59 36.81
CA LEU A 2 -14.05 -21.20 37.33
C LEU A 2 -13.25 -20.25 36.41
N LYS A 3 -13.84 -19.80 35.28
CA LYS A 3 -13.21 -18.87 34.32
C LYS A 3 -13.56 -17.39 34.55
N PHE A 4 -14.48 -17.08 35.47
CA PHE A 4 -15.00 -15.72 35.64
C PHE A 4 -14.30 -14.90 36.75
N LYS A 5 -13.56 -15.54 37.66
CA LYS A 5 -12.91 -14.84 38.79
C LYS A 5 -11.48 -14.37 38.54
N LEU A 6 -10.80 -14.84 37.47
CA LEU A 6 -9.44 -14.39 37.16
C LEU A 6 -9.38 -13.03 36.43
N LYS A 7 -10.52 -12.53 35.93
CA LYS A 7 -10.62 -11.23 35.25
C LYS A 7 -10.75 -10.03 36.19
N SER A 8 -10.94 -10.25 37.50
CA SER A 8 -11.22 -9.16 38.45
C SER A 8 -9.99 -8.65 39.22
N PHE A 9 -8.84 -9.32 39.13
CA PHE A 9 -7.64 -8.95 39.90
C PHE A 9 -6.62 -8.09 39.15
N LEU A 10 -6.80 -7.86 37.84
CA LEU A 10 -5.92 -7.00 37.04
C LEU A 10 -6.70 -5.79 36.47
N LYS A 11 -6.98 -4.83 37.35
CA LYS A 11 -7.17 -3.41 36.97
C LYS A 11 -6.12 -2.51 37.62
N LEU A 12 -4.98 -3.07 38.01
CA LEU A 12 -3.82 -2.28 38.41
C LEU A 12 -3.15 -1.79 37.12
N LYS A 13 -3.07 -0.46 36.95
CA LYS A 13 -2.27 0.14 35.88
C LYS A 13 -0.84 -0.45 35.96
N PRO A 14 -0.15 -0.69 34.83
CA PRO A 14 1.15 -1.37 34.81
C PRO A 14 2.19 -0.73 35.74
N ILE A 15 2.15 0.60 35.87
CA ILE A 15 2.94 1.37 36.86
C ILE A 15 2.79 0.84 38.29
N HIS A 16 1.59 0.42 38.69
CA HIS A 16 1.32 -0.04 40.06
C HIS A 16 1.89 -1.44 40.31
N VAL A 17 1.91 -2.31 39.30
CA VAL A 17 2.54 -3.64 39.41
C VAL A 17 4.05 -3.50 39.47
N THR A 18 4.64 -2.63 38.66
CA THR A 18 6.08 -2.35 38.68
C THR A 18 6.50 -1.70 40.01
N ILE A 19 5.76 -0.69 40.49
CA ILE A 19 6.02 -0.03 41.78
C ILE A 19 5.87 -1.04 42.93
N LEU A 20 4.83 -1.88 42.92
CA LEU A 20 4.63 -2.91 43.94
C LEU A 20 5.78 -3.92 43.94
N SER A 21 6.25 -4.36 42.77
CA SER A 21 7.40 -5.27 42.67
C SER A 21 8.69 -4.64 43.19
N MET A 22 8.96 -3.36 42.87
CA MET A 22 10.11 -2.62 43.41
C MET A 22 10.02 -2.46 44.93
N LEU A 23 8.85 -2.08 45.45
CA LEU A 23 8.61 -1.95 46.88
C LEU A 23 8.77 -3.29 47.61
N CYS A 24 8.31 -4.40 47.03
CA CYS A 24 8.51 -5.73 47.61
C CYS A 24 10.00 -6.11 47.64
N ILE A 25 10.75 -5.84 46.57
CA ILE A 25 12.20 -6.12 46.54
C ILE A 25 12.94 -5.30 47.61
N VAL A 26 12.64 -4.00 47.72
CA VAL A 26 13.22 -3.12 48.74
C VAL A 26 12.81 -3.54 50.15
N ALA A 27 11.56 -3.93 50.36
CA ALA A 27 11.06 -4.39 51.66
C ALA A 27 11.71 -5.71 52.10
N ILE A 28 11.87 -6.67 51.17
CA ILE A 28 12.58 -7.93 51.42
C ILE A 28 14.03 -7.63 51.79
N TRP A 29 14.70 -6.72 51.07
CA TRP A 29 16.06 -6.26 51.41
C TRP A 29 16.13 -5.64 52.81
N GLY A 30 15.22 -4.72 53.10
CA GLY A 30 15.12 -4.06 54.41
C GLY A 30 14.86 -5.03 55.56
N LEU A 31 14.11 -6.11 55.33
CA LEU A 31 13.83 -7.16 56.31
C LEU A 31 14.98 -8.17 56.47
N THR A 32 15.76 -8.43 55.41
CA THR A 32 16.93 -9.32 55.51
C THR A 32 18.09 -8.70 56.31
N TYR A 33 18.26 -7.38 56.29
CA TYR A 33 19.33 -6.68 57.02
C TYR A 33 19.31 -6.84 58.56
N PRO A 34 18.17 -6.74 59.27
CA PRO A 34 18.13 -7.02 60.71
C PRO A 34 18.28 -8.51 61.03
N LEU A 35 17.78 -9.41 60.18
CA LEU A 35 17.93 -10.86 60.38
C LEU A 35 19.40 -11.30 60.39
N THR A 36 20.26 -10.66 59.61
CA THR A 36 21.71 -10.96 59.61
C THR A 36 22.42 -10.53 60.91
N ARG A 37 21.82 -9.63 61.71
CA ARG A 37 22.38 -9.16 62.99
C ARG A 37 21.99 -10.01 64.21
N VAL A 38 20.95 -10.85 64.10
CA VAL A 38 20.41 -11.64 65.23
C VAL A 38 20.98 -13.07 65.28
N ILE A 39 21.64 -13.53 64.22
CA ILE A 39 22.15 -14.90 64.12
C ILE A 39 23.61 -14.99 64.64
N PRO A 40 23.98 -15.98 65.47
CA PRO A 40 25.34 -16.14 66.01
C PRO A 40 26.38 -16.43 64.91
N ARG A 41 27.55 -15.79 64.98
CA ARG A 41 28.61 -15.83 63.94
C ARG A 41 29.16 -17.22 63.60
N ASP A 42 29.02 -18.19 64.50
CA ASP A 42 29.65 -19.51 64.35
C ASP A 42 28.77 -20.54 63.61
N ALA A 43 27.46 -20.28 63.47
CA ALA A 43 26.55 -21.09 62.63
C ALA A 43 26.44 -20.57 61.18
N ILE A 44 27.11 -19.44 60.88
CA ILE A 44 26.92 -18.64 59.66
C ILE A 44 27.93 -19.00 58.56
N LYS A 45 29.05 -19.67 58.85
CA LYS A 45 30.10 -19.83 57.83
C LYS A 45 29.79 -20.86 56.74
N GLU A 46 29.09 -21.95 57.05
CA GLU A 46 28.79 -23.03 56.08
C GLU A 46 27.37 -22.95 55.49
N THR A 47 26.39 -22.45 56.25
CA THR A 47 24.97 -22.46 55.84
C THR A 47 24.55 -21.21 55.06
N PHE A 48 25.29 -20.11 55.16
CA PHE A 48 24.87 -18.79 54.65
C PHE A 48 25.24 -18.57 53.19
N GLU A 49 26.33 -19.19 52.71
CA GLU A 49 26.78 -19.08 51.33
C GLU A 49 25.78 -19.70 50.32
N PRO A 50 25.22 -20.91 50.57
CA PRO A 50 24.19 -21.48 49.71
C PRO A 50 22.87 -20.70 49.73
N ILE A 51 22.47 -20.18 50.90
CA ILE A 51 21.23 -19.38 51.06
C ILE A 51 21.36 -18.04 50.34
N TYR A 52 22.51 -17.37 50.48
CA TYR A 52 22.78 -16.10 49.80
C TYR A 52 22.88 -16.28 48.28
N ASN A 53 23.52 -17.36 47.81
CA ASN A 53 23.56 -17.69 46.39
C ASN A 53 22.16 -18.03 45.84
N GLY A 54 21.35 -18.79 46.59
CA GLY A 54 19.96 -19.08 46.24
C GLY A 54 19.08 -17.82 46.16
N LEU A 55 19.26 -16.88 47.10
CA LEU A 55 18.58 -15.57 47.07
C LEU A 55 19.03 -14.74 45.86
N ASN A 56 20.33 -14.67 45.58
CA ASN A 56 20.85 -13.95 44.41
C ASN A 56 20.29 -14.52 43.10
N VAL A 57 20.25 -15.85 42.94
CA VAL A 57 19.65 -16.51 41.77
C VAL A 57 18.15 -16.18 41.66
N LEU A 58 17.42 -16.18 42.78
CA LEU A 58 16.00 -15.80 42.80
C LEU A 58 15.80 -14.34 42.36
N PHE A 59 16.66 -13.42 42.82
CA PHE A 59 16.60 -12.02 42.40
C PHE A 59 16.97 -11.83 40.94
N THR A 60 17.98 -12.53 40.43
CA THR A 60 18.33 -12.51 39.02
C THR A 60 17.19 -13.05 38.16
N ALA A 61 16.56 -14.16 38.57
CA ALA A 61 15.40 -14.73 37.88
C ALA A 61 14.20 -13.77 37.88
N LEU A 62 13.94 -13.07 38.99
CA LEU A 62 12.85 -12.10 39.12
C LEU A 62 13.10 -10.84 38.29
N ALA A 63 14.34 -10.33 38.26
CA ALA A 63 14.75 -9.23 37.40
C ALA A 63 14.62 -9.60 35.91
N PHE A 64 15.06 -10.81 35.53
CA PHE A 64 14.91 -11.32 34.17
C PHE A 64 13.44 -11.48 33.78
N GLY A 65 12.60 -11.98 34.68
CA GLY A 65 11.15 -12.03 34.50
C GLY A 65 10.52 -10.65 34.28
N GLY A 66 11.00 -9.64 35.02
CA GLY A 66 10.63 -8.24 34.82
C GLY A 66 10.98 -7.74 33.41
N VAL A 67 12.19 -8.02 32.92
CA VAL A 67 12.63 -7.66 31.56
C VAL A 67 11.76 -8.32 30.50
N ILE A 68 11.48 -9.63 30.61
CA ILE A 68 10.59 -10.33 29.66
C ILE A 68 9.19 -9.70 29.66
N ALA A 69 8.62 -9.45 30.85
CA ALA A 69 7.31 -8.82 30.96
C ALA A 69 7.31 -7.44 30.27
N THR A 70 8.34 -6.61 30.52
CA THR A 70 8.48 -5.31 29.86
C THR A 70 8.58 -5.44 28.34
N LEU A 71 9.36 -6.38 27.81
CA LEU A 71 9.47 -6.62 26.35
C LEU A 71 8.13 -7.03 25.74
N LEU A 72 7.37 -7.89 26.42
CA LEU A 72 6.03 -8.28 25.98
C LEU A 72 5.07 -7.10 25.95
N PHE A 73 5.11 -6.23 26.97
CA PHE A 73 4.30 -5.01 26.99
C PHE A 73 4.70 -4.01 25.91
N GLN A 74 6.00 -3.77 25.72
CA GLN A 74 6.50 -2.91 24.64
C GLN A 74 6.07 -3.44 23.26
N SER A 75 6.06 -4.77 23.08
CA SER A 75 5.56 -5.38 21.85
C SER A 75 4.05 -5.15 21.66
N ASP A 76 3.24 -5.21 22.71
CA ASP A 76 1.80 -4.96 22.62
C ASP A 76 1.48 -3.47 22.37
N GLU A 77 2.18 -2.55 23.04
CA GLU A 77 2.05 -1.11 22.81
C GLU A 77 2.50 -0.73 21.39
N ALA A 78 3.63 -1.27 20.91
CA ALA A 78 4.08 -1.03 19.54
C ALA A 78 3.07 -1.54 18.50
N LYS A 79 2.39 -2.67 18.76
CA LYS A 79 1.31 -3.17 17.89
C LYS A 79 0.10 -2.24 17.89
N LYS A 80 -0.30 -1.70 19.05
CA LYS A 80 -1.42 -0.75 19.14
C LYS A 80 -1.10 0.57 18.44
N ALA A 81 0.08 1.15 18.71
CA ALA A 81 0.52 2.38 18.06
C ALA A 81 0.57 2.23 16.53
N ARG A 82 1.11 1.11 16.04
CA ARG A 82 1.12 0.80 14.60
C ARG A 82 -0.30 0.70 14.02
N ARG A 83 -1.23 0.09 14.75
CA ARG A 83 -2.62 -0.02 14.30
C ARG A 83 -3.30 1.36 14.23
N GLU A 84 -3.12 2.20 15.23
CA GLU A 84 -3.65 3.57 15.25
C GLU A 84 -3.08 4.40 14.09
N GLU A 85 -1.78 4.27 13.80
CA GLU A 85 -1.13 4.90 12.65
C GLU A 85 -1.72 4.43 11.31
N ILE A 86 -1.97 3.12 11.16
CA ILE A 86 -2.64 2.54 9.99
C ILE A 86 -4.07 3.09 9.86
N GLU A 87 -4.86 3.09 10.93
CA GLU A 87 -6.23 3.61 10.93
C GLU A 87 -6.29 5.10 10.56
N ARG A 88 -5.35 5.90 11.08
CA ARG A 88 -5.20 7.31 10.70
C ARG A 88 -4.82 7.47 9.23
N SER A 89 -3.87 6.67 8.74
CA SER A 89 -3.44 6.70 7.35
C SER A 89 -4.58 6.32 6.40
N ILE A 90 -5.38 5.31 6.75
CA ILE A 90 -6.60 4.92 6.02
C ILE A 90 -7.57 6.09 5.95
N PHE A 91 -7.81 6.77 7.07
CA PHE A 91 -8.73 7.90 7.13
C PHE A 91 -8.24 9.10 6.29
N GLU A 92 -6.97 9.49 6.42
CA GLU A 92 -6.37 10.59 5.63
C GLU A 92 -6.39 10.28 4.12
N LEU A 93 -6.13 9.02 3.76
CA LEU A 93 -6.17 8.57 2.38
C LEU A 93 -7.60 8.54 1.83
N PHE A 94 -8.57 8.09 2.62
CA PHE A 94 -9.99 8.16 2.27
C PHE A 94 -10.47 9.61 2.10
N GLN A 95 -10.09 10.52 3.01
CA GLN A 95 -10.39 11.94 2.88
C GLN A 95 -9.81 12.52 1.59
N THR A 96 -8.56 12.20 1.28
CA THR A 96 -7.91 12.63 0.04
C THR A 96 -8.63 12.07 -1.18
N PHE A 97 -8.97 10.78 -1.17
CA PHE A 97 -9.73 10.15 -2.26
C PHE A 97 -11.08 10.84 -2.50
N THR A 98 -11.81 11.16 -1.44
CA THR A 98 -13.11 11.84 -1.53
C THR A 98 -13.01 13.35 -1.78
N SER A 99 -11.82 13.93 -1.76
CA SER A 99 -11.63 15.36 -2.00
C SER A 99 -12.00 15.75 -3.42
N GLN A 100 -12.50 16.97 -3.59
CA GLN A 100 -12.89 17.49 -4.90
C GLN A 100 -11.71 17.49 -5.88
N ASP A 101 -10.51 17.84 -5.43
CA ASP A 101 -9.30 17.87 -6.24
C ASP A 101 -8.96 16.46 -6.78
N PHE A 102 -9.03 15.44 -5.92
CA PHE A 102 -8.78 14.07 -6.36
C PHE A 102 -9.87 13.55 -7.31
N GLN A 103 -11.14 13.92 -7.08
CA GLN A 103 -12.21 13.56 -8.00
C GLN A 103 -12.01 14.20 -9.38
N GLN A 104 -11.52 15.45 -9.46
CA GLN A 104 -11.15 16.08 -10.74
C GLN A 104 -10.00 15.35 -11.44
N VAL A 105 -8.97 14.93 -10.70
CA VAL A 105 -7.87 14.13 -11.23
C VAL A 105 -8.41 12.81 -11.79
N LYS A 106 -9.23 12.11 -11.01
CA LYS A 106 -9.88 10.85 -11.40
C LYS A 106 -10.68 11.02 -12.69
N ASP A 107 -11.59 11.98 -12.75
CA ASP A 107 -12.49 12.15 -13.88
C ASP A 107 -11.73 12.55 -15.15
N SER A 108 -10.71 13.39 -15.03
CA SER A 108 -9.84 13.79 -16.14
C SER A 108 -8.99 12.63 -16.65
N ALA A 109 -8.35 11.90 -15.75
CA ALA A 109 -7.58 10.70 -16.09
C ALA A 109 -8.47 9.63 -16.76
N PHE A 110 -9.67 9.41 -16.23
CA PHE A 110 -10.58 8.40 -16.76
C PHE A 110 -11.11 8.79 -18.15
N ARG A 111 -11.37 10.07 -18.42
CA ARG A 111 -11.73 10.55 -19.77
C ARG A 111 -10.66 10.22 -20.82
N VAL A 112 -9.38 10.41 -20.49
CA VAL A 112 -8.25 10.02 -21.37
C VAL A 112 -8.28 8.51 -21.62
N LEU A 113 -8.44 7.71 -20.58
CA LEU A 113 -8.47 6.25 -20.70
C LEU A 113 -9.69 5.76 -21.50
N LEU A 114 -10.85 6.37 -21.35
CA LEU A 114 -12.03 6.06 -22.15
C LEU A 114 -11.83 6.42 -23.62
N ALA A 115 -11.22 7.57 -23.92
CA ALA A 115 -10.87 7.93 -25.30
C ALA A 115 -9.88 6.91 -25.90
N ALA A 116 -8.94 6.39 -25.10
CA ALA A 116 -8.01 5.34 -25.52
C ALA A 116 -8.71 4.00 -25.78
N VAL A 117 -9.74 3.65 -25.00
CA VAL A 117 -10.57 2.46 -25.28
C VAL A 117 -11.28 2.59 -26.63
N GLN A 118 -11.83 3.77 -26.91
CA GLN A 118 -12.66 4.04 -28.09
C GLN A 118 -11.86 4.31 -29.36
N ASN A 119 -10.57 4.60 -29.25
CA ASN A 119 -9.71 4.89 -30.39
C ASN A 119 -8.29 4.35 -30.17
N ARG A 120 -7.90 3.34 -30.97
CA ARG A 120 -6.59 2.69 -30.86
C ARG A 120 -5.42 3.63 -31.16
N ASP A 121 -5.54 4.55 -32.11
CA ASP A 121 -4.46 5.51 -32.43
C ASP A 121 -4.20 6.45 -31.26
N TYR A 122 -5.26 6.84 -30.54
CA TYR A 122 -5.15 7.63 -29.32
C TYR A 122 -4.56 6.82 -28.16
N ALA A 123 -4.88 5.54 -28.04
CA ALA A 123 -4.25 4.67 -27.05
C ALA A 123 -2.73 4.53 -27.27
N GLU A 124 -2.31 4.30 -28.52
CA GLU A 124 -0.91 4.25 -28.94
C GLU A 124 -0.21 5.59 -28.67
N TYR A 125 -0.89 6.69 -28.99
CA TYR A 125 -0.45 8.04 -28.68
C TYR A 125 -0.21 8.23 -27.17
N VAL A 126 -1.20 7.92 -26.32
CA VAL A 126 -1.09 8.03 -24.86
C VAL A 126 0.06 7.16 -24.33
N ALA A 127 0.16 5.90 -24.77
CA ALA A 127 1.24 5.00 -24.38
C ALA A 127 2.62 5.55 -24.78
N SER A 128 2.73 6.19 -25.95
CA SER A 128 3.97 6.81 -26.41
C SER A 128 4.40 8.01 -25.55
N ARG A 129 3.45 8.75 -24.97
CA ARG A 129 3.73 9.93 -24.13
C ARG A 129 4.31 9.57 -22.76
N LEU A 130 4.22 8.31 -22.35
CA LEU A 130 4.88 7.79 -21.14
C LEU A 130 6.40 7.65 -21.31
N PHE A 131 6.92 7.80 -22.53
CA PHE A 131 8.34 7.83 -22.82
C PHE A 131 8.79 9.24 -23.23
N VAL A 132 10.03 9.59 -22.92
CA VAL A 132 10.61 10.90 -23.31
C VAL A 132 11.05 10.93 -24.78
N VAL A 133 11.21 9.77 -25.40
CA VAL A 133 11.65 9.59 -26.79
C VAL A 133 10.57 8.87 -27.61
N GLU A 134 10.61 9.04 -28.93
CA GLU A 134 9.70 8.39 -29.89
C GLU A 134 8.21 8.63 -29.58
N GLN A 135 7.87 9.85 -29.15
CA GLN A 135 6.49 10.24 -28.90
C GLN A 135 5.72 10.40 -30.21
N LEU A 136 4.54 9.80 -30.30
CA LEU A 136 3.69 9.91 -31.48
C LEU A 136 3.00 11.28 -31.54
N PRO A 137 2.66 11.78 -32.75
CA PRO A 137 1.85 12.98 -32.91
C PRO A 137 0.41 12.74 -32.44
N PHE A 138 -0.29 13.82 -32.08
CA PHE A 138 -1.69 13.75 -31.68
C PHE A 138 -2.57 13.25 -32.85
N PRO A 139 -3.40 12.21 -32.66
CA PRO A 139 -4.19 11.64 -33.74
C PRO A 139 -5.52 12.39 -33.92
N ALA A 140 -5.74 12.99 -35.09
CA ALA A 140 -7.00 13.67 -35.39
C ALA A 140 -8.23 12.72 -35.35
N SER A 141 -8.03 11.40 -35.52
CA SER A 141 -9.10 10.39 -35.47
C SER A 141 -9.82 10.32 -34.13
N CYS A 142 -9.23 10.83 -33.04
CA CYS A 142 -9.80 10.75 -31.69
C CYS A 142 -10.69 11.95 -31.30
N ILE A 143 -10.71 13.00 -32.12
CA ILE A 143 -11.44 14.25 -31.84
C ILE A 143 -12.93 13.98 -31.55
N PRO A 144 -13.66 13.13 -32.31
CA PRO A 144 -15.05 12.82 -32.02
C PRO A 144 -15.25 12.22 -30.61
N GLN A 145 -14.39 11.31 -30.19
CA GLN A 145 -14.43 10.66 -28.88
C GLN A 145 -14.18 11.67 -27.76
N LEU A 146 -13.16 12.51 -27.91
CA LEU A 146 -12.84 13.55 -26.92
C LEU A 146 -13.99 14.54 -26.71
N ARG A 147 -14.69 14.91 -27.79
CA ARG A 147 -15.88 15.78 -27.73
C ARG A 147 -17.11 15.09 -27.16
N ALA A 148 -17.25 13.78 -27.36
CA ALA A 148 -18.35 12.99 -26.80
C ALA A 148 -18.21 12.78 -25.29
N LEU A 149 -16.98 12.69 -24.79
CA LEU A 149 -16.67 12.43 -23.38
C LEU A 149 -16.67 13.69 -22.49
N ASP A 150 -16.64 14.89 -23.10
CA ASP A 150 -16.65 16.15 -22.37
C ASP A 150 -17.44 17.23 -23.14
N GLU A 151 -18.56 17.65 -22.55
CA GLU A 151 -19.40 18.73 -23.09
C GLU A 151 -18.60 20.02 -23.32
N ALA A 152 -17.64 20.34 -22.43
CA ALA A 152 -16.82 21.54 -22.55
C ALA A 152 -15.93 21.54 -23.80
N LYS A 153 -15.67 20.36 -24.40
CA LYS A 153 -14.82 20.20 -25.58
C LYS A 153 -15.57 20.29 -26.90
N LYS A 154 -16.91 20.19 -26.89
CA LYS A 154 -17.71 20.07 -28.14
C LYS A 154 -17.50 21.20 -29.13
N THR A 155 -17.37 22.43 -28.64
CA THR A 155 -17.28 23.64 -29.46
C THR A 155 -15.86 24.17 -29.59
N LEU A 156 -14.88 23.52 -28.95
CA LEU A 156 -13.49 23.98 -29.00
C LEU A 156 -12.88 23.77 -30.38
N PRO A 157 -12.08 24.73 -30.88
CA PRO A 157 -11.26 24.52 -32.05
C PRO A 157 -10.20 23.45 -31.78
N GLU A 158 -9.70 22.80 -32.83
CA GLU A 158 -8.86 21.60 -32.69
C GLU A 158 -7.52 21.88 -31.98
N ASP A 159 -6.93 23.05 -32.20
CA ASP A 159 -5.72 23.49 -31.51
C ASP A 159 -5.93 23.62 -29.99
N ALA A 160 -7.03 24.26 -29.57
CA ALA A 160 -7.41 24.34 -28.17
C ALA A 160 -7.73 22.96 -27.57
N LEU A 161 -8.32 22.06 -28.36
CA LEU A 161 -8.62 20.70 -27.93
C LEU A 161 -7.36 19.91 -27.57
N VAL A 162 -6.28 20.04 -28.35
CA VAL A 162 -4.98 19.41 -28.03
C VAL A 162 -4.41 19.93 -26.71
N HIS A 163 -4.58 21.22 -26.41
CA HIS A 163 -4.14 21.81 -25.16
C HIS A 163 -4.95 21.32 -23.95
N VAL A 164 -6.27 21.28 -24.07
CA VAL A 164 -7.14 20.77 -22.99
C VAL A 164 -6.92 19.26 -22.78
N ASP A 165 -6.78 18.49 -23.86
CA ASP A 165 -6.41 17.07 -23.80
C ASP A 165 -5.09 16.85 -23.05
N ARG A 166 -4.09 17.70 -23.31
CA ARG A 166 -2.81 17.64 -22.57
C ARG A 166 -3.00 17.85 -21.07
N ALA A 167 -3.90 18.74 -20.65
CA ALA A 167 -4.19 18.95 -19.24
C ALA A 167 -4.81 17.70 -18.60
N ASP A 168 -5.74 17.03 -19.28
CA ASP A 168 -6.32 15.78 -18.79
C ASP A 168 -5.27 14.65 -18.73
N ARG A 169 -4.37 14.56 -19.71
CA ARG A 169 -3.26 13.59 -19.70
C ARG A 169 -2.29 13.81 -18.54
N LEU A 170 -2.06 15.06 -18.15
CA LEU A 170 -1.27 15.34 -16.94
C LEU A 170 -1.96 14.78 -15.68
N MET A 171 -3.29 14.81 -15.63
CA MET A 171 -4.03 14.19 -14.53
C MET A 171 -3.94 12.66 -14.56
N LEU A 172 -3.89 12.05 -15.76
CA LEU A 172 -3.58 10.63 -15.89
C LEU A 172 -2.17 10.30 -15.35
N ASP A 173 -1.16 11.09 -15.66
CA ASP A 173 0.19 10.90 -15.11
C ASP A 173 0.19 10.97 -13.57
N ASN A 174 -0.56 11.92 -12.98
CA ASN A 174 -0.75 12.00 -11.54
C ASN A 174 -1.41 10.74 -10.96
N ALA A 175 -2.45 10.21 -11.62
CA ALA A 175 -3.10 8.97 -11.21
C ALA A 175 -2.16 7.76 -11.31
N LEU A 176 -1.36 7.65 -12.37
CA LEU A 176 -0.37 6.58 -12.54
C LEU A 176 0.72 6.64 -11.46
N ASN A 177 1.21 7.83 -11.12
CA ASN A 177 2.17 8.02 -10.04
C ASN A 177 1.58 7.66 -8.68
N PHE A 178 0.32 8.00 -8.44
CA PHE A 178 -0.41 7.59 -7.24
C PHE A 178 -0.47 6.06 -7.14
N PHE A 179 -0.88 5.36 -8.21
CA PHE A 179 -0.90 3.90 -8.24
C PHE A 179 0.50 3.26 -8.07
N ALA A 180 1.54 3.86 -8.66
CA ALA A 180 2.92 3.39 -8.49
C ALA A 180 3.39 3.52 -7.03
N MET A 181 3.07 4.64 -6.37
CA MET A 181 3.35 4.84 -4.96
C MET A 181 2.64 3.81 -4.08
N LEU A 182 1.36 3.53 -4.35
CA LEU A 182 0.59 2.51 -3.64
C LEU A 182 1.20 1.11 -3.82
N ALA A 183 1.61 0.77 -5.05
CA ALA A 183 2.14 -0.55 -5.39
C ALA A 183 3.51 -0.89 -4.75
N GLN A 184 4.30 0.10 -4.34
CA GLN A 184 5.67 -0.10 -3.83
C GLN A 184 5.76 -0.24 -2.30
N ARG A 185 4.74 0.18 -1.55
CA ARG A 185 4.79 0.19 -0.08
C ARG A 185 4.18 -1.10 0.48
N GLU A 186 5.03 -2.00 1.01
CA GLU A 186 4.57 -3.25 1.65
C GLU A 186 3.61 -3.00 2.83
N SER A 187 3.81 -1.91 3.59
CA SER A 187 2.93 -1.50 4.67
C SER A 187 1.59 -0.93 4.18
N SER A 188 1.48 -0.56 2.90
CA SER A 188 0.25 -0.03 2.32
C SER A 188 -0.70 -1.12 1.84
N ALA A 189 -0.28 -2.39 1.77
CA ALA A 189 -1.18 -3.47 1.32
C ALA A 189 -2.44 -3.61 2.20
N GLU A 190 -2.30 -3.40 3.51
CA GLU A 190 -3.45 -3.41 4.45
C GLU A 190 -4.32 -2.16 4.25
N VAL A 191 -3.70 -0.98 4.11
CA VAL A 191 -4.39 0.30 3.84
C VAL A 191 -5.16 0.26 2.51
N ILE A 192 -4.54 -0.25 1.44
CA ILE A 192 -5.11 -0.35 0.09
C ILE A 192 -6.29 -1.34 0.06
N LYS A 193 -6.22 -2.42 0.84
CA LYS A 193 -7.37 -3.35 0.98
C LYS A 193 -8.56 -2.69 1.67
N HIS A 194 -8.32 -1.74 2.58
CA HIS A 194 -9.39 -1.03 3.28
C HIS A 194 -9.95 0.15 2.48
N CYS A 195 -9.13 0.84 1.69
CA CYS A 195 -9.55 1.87 0.75
C CYS A 195 -9.65 1.27 -0.66
N ASP A 196 -10.82 0.72 -1.02
CA ASP A 196 -11.06 0.29 -2.40
C ASP A 196 -11.08 1.51 -3.34
N PHE A 197 -10.01 1.70 -4.11
CA PHE A 197 -9.88 2.79 -5.10
C PHE A 197 -10.66 2.52 -6.39
N ALA A 198 -11.68 1.65 -6.32
CA ALA A 198 -12.39 1.09 -7.46
C ALA A 198 -11.41 0.50 -8.49
N TYR A 199 -10.42 -0.27 -8.02
CA TYR A 199 -9.36 -0.77 -8.90
C TYR A 199 -9.91 -1.57 -10.08
N ASP A 200 -11.00 -2.33 -9.87
CA ASP A 200 -11.72 -3.04 -10.92
C ASP A 200 -12.16 -2.16 -12.11
N TRP A 201 -12.43 -0.87 -11.87
CA TRP A 201 -12.79 0.08 -12.92
C TRP A 201 -11.58 0.54 -13.72
N TRP A 202 -10.45 0.73 -13.05
CA TRP A 202 -9.20 1.18 -13.66
C TRP A 202 -8.46 0.06 -14.37
N ARG A 203 -8.48 -1.14 -13.78
CA ARG A 203 -7.68 -2.28 -14.18
C ARG A 203 -7.74 -2.56 -15.68
N PRO A 204 -8.90 -2.77 -16.32
CA PRO A 204 -8.92 -3.13 -17.74
C PRO A 204 -8.50 -1.99 -18.66
N VAL A 205 -8.83 -0.73 -18.32
CA VAL A 205 -8.44 0.44 -19.14
C VAL A 205 -6.94 0.75 -19.01
N LEU A 206 -6.37 0.57 -17.82
CA LEU A 206 -4.92 0.72 -17.60
C LEU A 206 -4.13 -0.40 -18.26
N TRP A 207 -4.66 -1.63 -18.30
CA TRP A 207 -4.00 -2.75 -18.99
C TRP A 207 -3.90 -2.54 -20.51
N ILE A 208 -4.84 -1.82 -21.15
CA ILE A 208 -4.70 -1.41 -22.57
C ILE A 208 -3.45 -0.56 -22.74
N VAL A 209 -3.36 0.55 -22.03
CA VAL A 209 -2.24 1.49 -22.15
C VAL A 209 -0.93 0.85 -21.71
N GLY A 210 -0.96 0.06 -20.63
CA GLY A 210 0.20 -0.67 -20.12
C GLY A 210 0.73 -1.69 -21.12
N GLN A 211 -0.13 -2.46 -21.79
CA GLN A 211 0.31 -3.44 -22.79
C GLN A 211 0.87 -2.74 -24.03
N LEU A 212 0.26 -1.65 -24.50
CA LEU A 212 0.82 -0.86 -25.60
C LEU A 212 2.19 -0.24 -25.22
N GLN A 213 2.32 0.26 -23.99
CA GLN A 213 3.60 0.75 -23.48
C GLN A 213 4.68 -0.34 -23.49
N GLN A 214 4.32 -1.55 -23.04
CA GLN A 214 5.19 -2.72 -23.03
C GLN A 214 5.63 -3.09 -24.45
N ASP A 215 4.69 -3.21 -25.39
CA ASP A 215 4.96 -3.56 -26.78
C ASP A 215 5.97 -2.56 -27.41
N ARG A 216 5.78 -1.25 -27.19
CA ARG A 216 6.71 -0.21 -27.68
C ARG A 216 8.10 -0.32 -27.06
N TRP A 217 8.18 -0.59 -25.75
CA TRP A 217 9.46 -0.77 -25.06
C TRP A 217 10.22 -1.99 -25.60
N GLU A 218 9.53 -3.07 -25.93
CA GLU A 218 10.14 -4.29 -26.48
C GLU A 218 10.66 -4.09 -27.90
N GLN A 219 9.94 -3.31 -28.71
CA GLN A 219 10.26 -3.05 -30.12
C GLN A 219 11.35 -1.99 -30.33
N SER A 220 11.52 -1.03 -29.40
CA SER A 220 12.46 0.09 -29.58
C SER A 220 13.70 -0.01 -28.70
N ALA A 221 14.87 -0.16 -29.33
CA ALA A 221 16.15 -0.06 -28.64
C ALA A 221 16.41 1.34 -28.05
N VAL A 222 15.90 2.40 -28.71
CA VAL A 222 16.07 3.79 -28.26
C VAL A 222 15.30 4.02 -26.96
N ILE A 223 14.04 3.58 -26.89
CA ILE A 223 13.25 3.65 -25.65
C ILE A 223 13.96 2.91 -24.52
N ARG A 224 14.45 1.68 -24.75
CA ARG A 224 15.19 0.92 -23.73
C ARG A 224 16.48 1.61 -23.28
N THR A 225 17.10 2.39 -24.15
CA THR A 225 18.33 3.11 -23.84
C THR A 225 18.07 4.31 -22.94
N TYR A 226 17.08 5.15 -23.30
CA TYR A 226 16.84 6.43 -22.65
C TYR A 226 15.74 6.44 -21.58
N CYS A 227 14.83 5.46 -21.59
CA CYS A 227 13.73 5.36 -20.63
C CYS A 227 13.98 4.19 -19.67
N LYS A 228 14.42 4.51 -18.45
CA LYS A 228 14.69 3.53 -17.38
C LYS A 228 13.59 3.45 -16.32
N ASN A 229 12.56 4.28 -16.44
CA ASN A 229 11.44 4.28 -15.52
C ASN A 229 10.70 2.95 -15.57
N GLN A 230 10.11 2.57 -14.43
CA GLN A 230 9.29 1.37 -14.32
C GLN A 230 8.08 1.44 -15.26
N LEU A 231 7.83 0.36 -16.01
CA LEU A 231 6.65 0.25 -16.86
C LEU A 231 5.38 0.10 -16.01
N ILE A 232 4.26 0.62 -16.50
CA ILE A 232 2.97 0.57 -15.80
C ILE A 232 2.56 -0.88 -15.53
N THR A 233 2.87 -1.81 -16.45
CA THR A 233 2.59 -3.25 -16.28
C THR A 233 3.16 -3.83 -14.99
N VAL A 234 4.30 -3.33 -14.51
CA VAL A 234 4.89 -3.76 -13.23
C VAL A 234 4.03 -3.27 -12.05
N THR A 235 3.58 -2.01 -12.10
CA THR A 235 2.65 -1.44 -11.11
C THR A 235 1.33 -2.21 -11.09
N LEU A 236 0.75 -2.48 -12.26
CA LEU A 236 -0.52 -3.23 -12.37
C LEU A 236 -0.40 -4.65 -11.83
N LYS A 237 0.70 -5.36 -12.10
CA LYS A 237 0.94 -6.70 -11.52
C LYS A 237 1.03 -6.67 -9.98
N SER A 238 1.62 -5.62 -9.40
CA SER A 238 1.67 -5.46 -7.95
C SER A 238 0.27 -5.19 -7.37
N LEU A 239 -0.51 -4.29 -8.01
CA LEU A 239 -1.88 -4.01 -7.61
C LEU A 239 -2.78 -5.24 -7.74
N ASP A 240 -2.67 -6.00 -8.84
CA ASP A 240 -3.38 -7.28 -9.02
C ASP A 240 -3.15 -8.22 -7.83
N LYS A 241 -1.91 -8.34 -7.35
CA LYS A 241 -1.59 -9.14 -6.16
C LYS A 241 -2.23 -8.59 -4.88
N ILE A 242 -2.24 -7.26 -4.69
CA ILE A 242 -2.81 -6.62 -3.50
C ILE A 242 -4.33 -6.81 -3.45
N TYR A 243 -5.01 -6.62 -4.58
CA TYR A 243 -6.46 -6.74 -4.74
C TYR A 243 -6.94 -8.20 -4.94
N GLY A 244 -6.03 -9.14 -5.14
CA GLY A 244 -6.35 -10.57 -5.25
C GLY A 244 -6.80 -11.01 -6.64
N HIS A 245 -6.47 -10.26 -7.69
CA HIS A 245 -6.72 -10.66 -9.07
C HIS A 245 -5.76 -11.75 -9.53
N ALA A 246 -6.23 -12.59 -10.45
CA ALA A 246 -5.37 -13.52 -11.16
C ALA A 246 -4.35 -12.74 -12.02
N PRO A 247 -3.06 -13.12 -11.97
CA PRO A 247 -2.02 -12.40 -12.71
C PRO A 247 -2.19 -12.59 -14.22
N LEU A 248 -2.08 -11.48 -14.96
CA LEU A 248 -1.98 -11.51 -16.42
C LEU A 248 -0.51 -11.69 -16.82
N ALA A 249 -0.15 -12.94 -17.15
CA ALA A 249 1.24 -13.36 -17.32
C ALA A 249 1.80 -13.14 -18.73
N SER A 250 0.94 -13.12 -19.76
CA SER A 250 1.35 -12.95 -21.17
C SER A 250 0.56 -11.85 -21.88
N ARG A 251 1.10 -11.38 -23.00
CA ARG A 251 0.46 -10.41 -23.89
C ARG A 251 -0.92 -10.88 -24.34
N GLU A 252 -1.04 -12.16 -24.72
CA GLU A 252 -2.29 -12.77 -25.16
C GLU A 252 -3.32 -12.80 -24.03
N ALA A 253 -2.91 -13.13 -22.80
CA ALA A 253 -3.79 -13.13 -21.64
C ALA A 253 -4.33 -11.73 -21.33
N VAL A 254 -3.50 -10.69 -21.49
CA VAL A 254 -3.94 -9.30 -21.33
C VAL A 254 -4.98 -8.93 -22.39
N TRP A 255 -4.71 -9.21 -23.66
CA TRP A 255 -5.65 -8.88 -24.73
C TRP A 255 -6.93 -9.70 -24.64
N ASP A 256 -6.87 -10.98 -24.27
CA ASP A 256 -8.07 -11.80 -24.04
C ASP A 256 -8.93 -11.21 -22.91
N TYR A 257 -8.29 -10.84 -21.79
CA TYR A 257 -8.97 -10.21 -20.67
C TYR A 257 -9.64 -8.90 -21.08
N VAL A 258 -8.90 -7.98 -21.71
CA VAL A 258 -9.39 -6.65 -22.07
C VAL A 258 -10.50 -6.73 -23.12
N THR A 259 -10.29 -7.49 -24.20
CA THR A 259 -11.22 -7.52 -25.34
C THR A 259 -12.52 -8.26 -25.02
N ARG A 260 -12.52 -9.11 -24.00
CA ARG A 260 -13.73 -9.79 -23.51
C ARG A 260 -14.35 -9.10 -22.30
N HIS A 261 -13.72 -8.06 -21.76
CA HIS A 261 -14.18 -7.42 -20.53
C HIS A 261 -15.51 -6.69 -20.76
N PRO A 262 -16.61 -7.03 -20.05
CA PRO A 262 -17.94 -6.47 -20.31
C PRO A 262 -17.98 -4.94 -20.24
N LYS A 263 -17.25 -4.36 -19.27
CA LYS A 263 -17.20 -2.90 -19.10
C LYS A 263 -16.47 -2.20 -20.24
N ILE A 264 -15.42 -2.82 -20.78
CA ILE A 264 -14.65 -2.26 -21.90
C ILE A 264 -15.48 -2.30 -23.18
N LEU A 265 -16.19 -3.40 -23.42
CA LEU A 265 -17.16 -3.51 -24.51
C LEU A 265 -18.26 -2.45 -24.39
N ALA A 266 -18.80 -2.25 -23.18
CA ALA A 266 -19.80 -1.21 -22.93
C ALA A 266 -19.28 0.22 -23.14
N PHE A 267 -17.97 0.45 -22.99
CA PHE A 267 -17.35 1.74 -23.32
C PHE A 267 -17.11 1.96 -24.82
N GLY A 268 -17.40 0.97 -25.67
CA GLY A 268 -17.24 1.07 -27.11
C GLY A 268 -15.80 0.82 -27.56
N LEU A 269 -15.23 -0.32 -27.14
CA LEU A 269 -13.88 -0.75 -27.54
C LEU A 269 -13.68 -0.65 -29.06
N ASP A 270 -12.60 0.01 -29.49
CA ASP A 270 -12.21 0.10 -30.89
C ASP A 270 -12.02 -1.33 -31.46
N PRO A 271 -12.74 -1.73 -32.53
CA PRO A 271 -12.64 -3.06 -33.11
C PRO A 271 -11.21 -3.48 -33.49
N ARG A 272 -10.33 -2.50 -33.75
CA ARG A 272 -8.92 -2.74 -34.06
C ARG A 272 -8.15 -3.38 -32.92
N PHE A 273 -8.67 -3.41 -31.69
CA PHE A 273 -8.08 -4.15 -30.58
C PHE A 273 -8.33 -5.67 -30.67
N HIS A 274 -9.40 -6.12 -31.33
CA HIS A 274 -9.68 -7.55 -31.53
C HIS A 274 -8.82 -8.17 -32.62
N THR A 275 -8.51 -7.40 -33.66
CA THR A 275 -7.67 -7.83 -34.78
C THR A 275 -6.20 -7.70 -34.43
N GLY A 276 -5.79 -8.27 -33.28
CA GLY A 276 -4.39 -8.33 -32.88
C GLY A 276 -3.54 -8.71 -34.09
N ASP A 277 -2.60 -7.84 -34.44
CA ASP A 277 -1.71 -8.00 -35.58
C ASP A 277 -1.11 -9.41 -35.53
N GLN A 278 -1.64 -10.30 -36.38
CA GLN A 278 -0.94 -11.50 -36.82
C GLN A 278 0.23 -11.14 -37.75
N ASN A 279 0.53 -9.85 -37.98
CA ASN A 279 1.46 -9.35 -38.99
C ASN A 279 2.30 -8.12 -38.57
N ARG A 280 2.63 -7.95 -37.28
CA ARG A 280 3.66 -7.00 -36.85
C ARG A 280 4.52 -7.54 -35.72
#